data_AF-A0A382YN53-F1
#
_entry.id   AF-A0A382YN53-F1
#
_cell.length_a   1.000
_cell.length_b   1.000
_cell.length_c   1.000
_cell.angle_alpha   90.00
_cell.angle_beta   90.00
_cell.angle_gamma   90.00
#
_symmetry.space_group_name_H-M   'P 1'
#
loop_
_entity.id
_entity.type
_entity.pdbx_description
1 polymer ?
#
loop_
_entity_poly.entity_id
_entity_poly.type
_entity_poly.pdbx_seq_one_letter_code
_entity_poly.pdbx_strand_id
1 'polypeptide(L)'
;VESAAAVDVVIIGGGIVGTVLAKALAEKVSPANSSGLSVTLIDAADPEQTSKSLVDFNPFTDTRVIALARRTVEELSHMGLNLDDVAKQHNGELPPQIKHIEVSDKGHLGLLNLESSDYQIEAFG
;
A
#
# COMPACT_ATOMS: atom_id res chain seq x y z
N VAL A 1 1.65 31.04 -21.39
CA VAL A 1 1.91 29.93 -20.44
C VAL A 1 0.86 30.06 -19.36
N GLU A 2 -0.12 29.16 -19.33
CA GLU A 2 -1.15 29.18 -18.30
C GLU A 2 -0.50 28.75 -16.98
N SER A 3 -0.70 29.54 -15.93
CA SER A 3 -0.17 29.21 -14.60
C SER A 3 -0.94 28.02 -14.06
N ALA A 4 -0.25 27.06 -13.43
CA ALA A 4 -0.90 25.96 -12.74
C ALA A 4 -1.92 26.50 -11.71
N ALA A 5 -3.08 25.85 -11.63
CA ALA A 5 -4.12 26.23 -10.67
C ALA A 5 -3.60 26.06 -9.23
N ALA A 6 -3.98 26.99 -8.35
CA ALA A 6 -3.64 26.89 -6.93
C ALA A 6 -4.42 25.74 -6.27
N VAL A 7 -3.73 24.96 -5.44
CA VAL A 7 -4.29 23.85 -4.67
C VAL A 7 -3.75 23.89 -3.24
N ASP A 8 -4.45 23.25 -2.31
CA ASP A 8 -4.06 23.24 -0.89
C ASP A 8 -2.88 22.31 -0.62
N VAL A 9 -2.83 21.16 -1.33
CA VAL A 9 -1.79 20.16 -1.17
C VAL A 9 -1.31 19.66 -2.54
N VAL A 10 0.00 19.67 -2.74
CA VAL A 10 0.67 19.01 -3.86
C VAL A 10 1.48 17.83 -3.33
N ILE A 11 1.22 16.63 -3.85
CA ILE A 11 1.99 15.42 -3.58
C ILE A 11 2.89 15.16 -4.79
N ILE A 12 4.20 15.11 -4.57
CA ILE A 12 5.19 14.82 -5.61
C ILE A 12 5.67 13.37 -5.45
N GLY A 13 5.38 12.52 -6.43
CA GLY A 13 5.67 11.08 -6.45
C GLY A 13 4.43 10.24 -6.15
N GLY A 14 3.94 9.52 -7.14
CA GLY A 14 2.87 8.52 -7.15
C GLY A 14 3.34 7.08 -6.94
N GLY A 15 4.45 6.88 -6.24
CA GLY A 15 4.78 5.58 -5.64
C GLY A 15 3.80 5.22 -4.50
N ILE A 16 4.03 4.07 -3.84
CA ILE A 16 3.14 3.55 -2.78
C ILE A 16 2.83 4.59 -1.71
N VAL A 17 3.83 5.33 -1.22
CA VAL A 17 3.62 6.32 -0.14
C VAL A 17 2.73 7.47 -0.60
N GLY A 18 3.00 8.04 -1.79
CA GLY A 18 2.23 9.19 -2.28
C GLY A 18 0.81 8.82 -2.68
N THR A 19 0.59 7.64 -3.25
CA THR A 19 -0.75 7.15 -3.59
C THR A 19 -1.58 6.82 -2.35
N VAL A 20 -0.98 6.19 -1.33
CA VAL A 20 -1.64 5.96 -0.04
C VAL A 20 -2.02 7.28 0.64
N LEU A 21 -1.12 8.28 0.63
CA LEU A 21 -1.42 9.61 1.16
C LEU A 21 -2.58 10.27 0.40
N ALA A 22 -2.52 10.27 -0.94
CA ALA A 22 -3.56 10.85 -1.77
C ALA A 22 -4.93 10.19 -1.51
N LYS A 23 -4.95 8.86 -1.41
CA LYS A 23 -6.17 8.08 -1.10
C LYS A 23 -6.70 8.42 0.28
N ALA A 24 -5.84 8.48 1.30
CA ALA A 24 -6.25 8.82 2.66
C ALA A 24 -6.86 10.23 2.73
N LEU A 25 -6.26 11.22 2.06
CA LEU A 25 -6.80 12.58 2.00
C LEU A 25 -8.15 12.62 1.28
N ALA A 26 -8.29 11.92 0.15
CA ALA A 26 -9.54 11.85 -0.59
C ALA A 26 -10.67 11.22 0.23
N GLU A 27 -10.41 10.14 0.95
CA GLU A 27 -11.43 9.40 1.70
C GLU A 27 -11.75 10.01 3.07
N LYS A 28 -10.76 10.57 3.76
CA LYS A 28 -10.89 11.00 5.18
C LYS A 28 -11.03 12.50 5.36
N VAL A 29 -10.47 13.30 4.44
CA VAL A 29 -10.40 14.76 4.59
C VAL A 29 -11.27 15.48 3.56
N SER A 30 -11.36 14.93 2.35
CA SER A 30 -12.12 15.51 1.25
C SER A 30 -13.21 14.57 0.69
N PRO A 31 -14.06 13.94 1.52
CA PRO A 31 -15.13 13.11 0.99
C PRO A 31 -16.07 13.95 0.11
N ALA A 32 -16.62 13.32 -0.94
CA ALA A 32 -17.33 13.94 -2.07
C ALA A 32 -18.48 14.92 -1.74
N ASN A 33 -18.90 15.01 -0.48
CA ASN A 33 -19.99 15.85 0.01
C ASN A 33 -19.52 16.99 0.95
N SER A 34 -18.23 17.32 0.98
CA SER A 34 -17.66 18.32 1.90
C SER A 34 -16.73 19.31 1.18
N SER A 35 -16.55 20.51 1.75
CA SER A 35 -15.51 21.46 1.34
C SER A 35 -14.13 20.94 1.77
N GLY A 36 -13.67 19.89 1.10
CA GLY A 36 -12.38 19.26 1.33
C GLY A 36 -11.20 20.06 0.79
N LEU A 37 -9.99 19.57 1.08
CA LEU A 37 -8.75 20.05 0.47
C LEU A 37 -8.72 19.72 -1.03
N SER A 38 -8.30 20.68 -1.83
CA SER A 38 -7.87 20.48 -3.21
C SER A 38 -6.47 19.84 -3.22
N VAL A 39 -6.38 18.60 -3.71
CA VAL A 39 -5.16 17.79 -3.70
C VAL A 39 -4.74 17.46 -5.13
N THR A 40 -3.48 17.69 -5.48
CA THR A 40 -2.88 17.29 -6.77
C THR A 40 -1.72 16.33 -6.54
N LEU A 41 -1.76 15.17 -7.20
CA LEU A 41 -0.65 14.21 -7.27
C LEU A 41 0.09 14.37 -8.60
N ILE A 42 1.40 14.55 -8.55
CA ILE A 42 2.27 14.67 -9.72
C ILE A 42 3.31 13.57 -9.65
N ASP A 43 3.43 12.76 -10.71
CA ASP A 43 4.53 11.81 -10.89
C ASP A 43 5.23 12.09 -12.23
N ALA A 44 6.51 11.72 -12.33
CA ALA A 44 7.27 11.80 -13.56
C ALA A 44 6.90 10.67 -14.55
N ALA A 45 6.42 9.54 -14.04
CA ALA A 45 5.93 8.42 -14.81
C ALA A 45 4.52 8.69 -15.34
N ASP A 46 4.30 8.33 -16.60
CA ASP A 46 2.99 8.40 -17.22
C ASP A 46 2.08 7.28 -16.65
N PRO A 47 0.91 7.62 -16.07
CA PRO A 47 0.00 6.63 -15.52
C PRO A 47 -0.51 5.63 -16.58
N GLU A 48 -0.63 6.02 -17.85
CA GLU A 48 -1.05 5.12 -18.94
C GLU A 48 0.05 4.13 -19.36
N GLN A 49 1.32 4.49 -19.15
CA GLN A 49 2.44 3.58 -19.38
C GLN A 49 2.57 2.59 -18.23
N THR A 50 2.28 3.04 -17.00
CA THR A 50 2.33 2.21 -15.79
C THR A 50 1.21 1.16 -15.76
N SER A 51 0.01 1.49 -16.26
CA SER A 51 -1.12 0.55 -16.31
C SER A 51 -0.89 -0.64 -17.27
N LYS A 52 -0.12 -0.45 -18.35
CA LYS A 52 0.27 -1.52 -19.29
C LYS A 52 1.33 -2.47 -18.72
N SER A 53 2.01 -2.10 -17.65
CA SER A 53 2.95 -2.98 -16.95
C SER A 53 2.25 -3.99 -16.03
N LEU A 54 0.94 -3.83 -15.78
CA LEU A 54 0.18 -4.72 -14.89
C LEU A 54 -0.08 -6.10 -15.50
N VAL A 55 0.04 -6.27 -16.82
CA VAL A 55 -0.12 -7.58 -17.48
C VAL A 55 1.03 -8.54 -17.15
N ASP A 56 2.22 -7.99 -16.84
CA ASP A 56 3.42 -8.73 -16.42
C ASP A 56 3.73 -8.53 -14.92
N PHE A 57 2.87 -7.82 -14.17
CA PHE A 57 3.06 -7.61 -12.74
C PHE A 57 2.60 -8.83 -11.97
N ASN A 58 3.57 -9.63 -11.51
CA ASN A 58 3.33 -10.69 -10.54
C ASN A 58 3.72 -10.20 -9.13
N PRO A 59 2.75 -9.95 -8.23
CA PRO A 59 3.02 -9.51 -6.87
C PRO A 59 3.80 -10.55 -6.04
N PHE A 60 3.92 -11.79 -6.51
CA PHE A 60 4.69 -12.84 -5.83
C PHE A 60 6.16 -12.92 -6.30
N THR A 61 6.56 -12.22 -7.36
CA THR A 61 7.95 -12.24 -7.88
C THR A 61 8.61 -10.86 -7.98
N ASP A 62 7.86 -9.78 -7.82
CA ASP A 62 8.43 -8.43 -7.79
C ASP A 62 9.02 -8.13 -6.41
N THR A 63 10.34 -7.90 -6.36
CA THR A 63 11.08 -7.60 -5.12
C THR A 63 10.74 -6.24 -4.50
N ARG A 64 9.94 -5.42 -5.18
CA ARG A 64 9.33 -4.19 -4.61
C ARG A 64 8.10 -4.50 -3.76
N VAL A 65 7.62 -5.74 -3.76
CA VAL A 65 6.47 -6.17 -2.96
C VAL A 65 6.91 -6.22 -1.50
N ILE A 66 6.41 -5.23 -0.77
CA ILE A 66 6.57 -5.12 0.67
C ILE A 66 5.64 -6.13 1.34
N ALA A 67 6.18 -6.96 2.23
CA ALA A 67 5.39 -7.63 3.24
C ALA A 67 4.55 -6.57 3.97
N LEU A 68 3.22 -6.68 3.91
CA LEU A 68 2.34 -5.75 4.62
C LEU A 68 2.22 -6.21 6.07
N ALA A 69 2.57 -5.35 7.02
CA ALA A 69 2.27 -5.63 8.41
C ALA A 69 0.75 -5.64 8.63
N ARG A 70 0.28 -6.40 9.62
CA ARG A 70 -1.14 -6.52 9.98
C ARG A 70 -1.82 -5.16 10.12
N ARG A 71 -1.16 -4.23 10.81
CA ARG A 71 -1.67 -2.86 10.97
C ARG A 71 -1.77 -2.12 9.63
N THR A 72 -0.82 -2.32 8.71
CA THR A 72 -0.91 -1.72 7.37
C THR A 72 -2.13 -2.24 6.62
N VAL A 73 -2.41 -3.54 6.70
CA VAL A 73 -3.62 -4.15 6.12
C VAL A 73 -4.88 -3.53 6.73
N GLU A 74 -4.93 -3.40 8.06
CA GLU A 74 -6.04 -2.77 8.79
C GLU A 74 -6.27 -1.30 8.34
N GLU A 75 -5.21 -0.49 8.26
CA GLU A 75 -5.34 0.91 7.86
C GLU A 75 -5.75 1.08 6.38
N LEU A 76 -5.25 0.22 5.49
CA LEU A 76 -5.67 0.22 4.08
C LEU A 76 -7.15 -0.16 3.94
N SER A 77 -7.62 -1.15 4.71
CA SER A 77 -9.03 -1.51 4.78
C SER A 77 -9.90 -0.33 5.25
N HIS A 78 -9.45 0.42 6.27
CA HIS A 78 -10.14 1.64 6.71
C HIS A 78 -10.21 2.75 5.63
N MET A 79 -9.35 2.70 4.60
CA MET A 79 -9.36 3.58 3.44
C MET A 79 -10.13 2.99 2.24
N GLY A 80 -10.86 1.89 2.44
CA GLY A 80 -11.65 1.21 1.41
C GLY A 80 -10.82 0.31 0.48
N LEU A 81 -9.61 -0.07 0.87
CA LEU A 81 -8.74 -1.00 0.14
C LEU A 81 -8.70 -2.34 0.88
N ASN A 82 -9.78 -3.11 0.79
CA ASN A 82 -9.87 -4.44 1.41
C ASN A 82 -9.16 -5.49 0.56
N LEU A 83 -8.51 -6.46 1.21
CA LEU A 83 -7.81 -7.56 0.52
C LEU A 83 -8.75 -8.38 -0.37
N ASP A 84 -10.02 -8.59 0.03
CA ASP A 84 -11.00 -9.31 -0.77
C ASP A 84 -11.30 -8.61 -2.11
N ASP A 85 -11.32 -7.27 -2.12
CA ASP A 85 -11.58 -6.50 -3.34
C ASP A 85 -10.37 -6.50 -4.27
N VAL A 86 -9.17 -6.45 -3.70
CA VAL A 86 -7.91 -6.60 -4.44
C VAL A 86 -7.78 -8.02 -5.01
N ALA A 87 -8.13 -9.05 -4.24
CA ALA A 87 -8.05 -10.45 -4.67
C ALA A 87 -8.95 -10.73 -5.88
N LYS A 88 -10.13 -10.09 -5.99
CA LYS A 88 -10.99 -10.22 -7.20
C LYS A 88 -10.27 -9.81 -8.48
N GLN A 89 -9.32 -8.88 -8.40
CA GLN A 89 -8.50 -8.44 -9.54
C GLN A 89 -7.37 -9.43 -9.87
N HIS A 90 -7.04 -10.31 -8.92
CA HIS A 90 -5.99 -11.34 -9.00
C HIS A 90 -6.60 -12.76 -8.87
N ASN A 91 -7.62 -13.06 -9.69
CA ASN A 91 -8.24 -14.39 -9.79
C ASN A 91 -8.84 -14.95 -8.48
N GLY A 92 -9.14 -14.08 -7.51
CA GLY A 92 -9.64 -14.48 -6.19
C GLY A 92 -8.58 -14.98 -5.22
N GLU A 93 -7.29 -14.89 -5.57
CA GLU A 93 -6.21 -15.31 -4.69
C GLU A 93 -5.89 -14.22 -3.65
N LEU A 94 -5.96 -14.59 -2.37
CA LEU A 94 -5.50 -13.75 -1.27
C LEU A 94 -3.97 -13.84 -1.13
N PRO A 95 -3.30 -12.76 -0.69
CA PRO A 95 -1.88 -12.81 -0.42
C PRO A 95 -1.56 -13.81 0.72
N PRO A 96 -0.36 -14.42 0.72
CA PRO A 96 0.06 -15.32 1.78
C PRO A 96 0.21 -14.56 3.10
N GLN A 97 -0.17 -15.23 4.18
CA GLN A 97 -0.09 -14.70 5.54
C GLN A 97 1.31 -14.85 6.12
N ILE A 98 1.74 -13.88 6.90
CA ILE A 98 3.01 -13.87 7.62
C ILE A 98 2.76 -14.43 9.02
N LYS A 99 2.85 -15.76 9.18
CA LYS A 99 2.66 -16.41 10.50
C LYS A 99 3.95 -16.56 11.29
N HIS A 100 5.06 -16.64 10.59
CA HIS A 100 6.38 -16.87 11.17
C HIS A 100 7.36 -15.80 10.68
N ILE A 101 8.13 -15.21 11.59
CA ILE A 101 9.21 -14.27 11.26
C ILE A 101 10.49 -14.76 11.93
N GLU A 102 11.51 -15.00 11.11
CA GLU A 102 12.87 -15.30 11.56
C GLU A 102 13.74 -14.06 11.34
N VAL A 103 14.43 -13.62 12.39
CA VAL A 103 15.44 -12.56 12.32
C VAL A 103 16.79 -13.13 12.74
N SER A 104 17.72 -13.11 11.80
CA SER A 104 19.13 -13.45 12.03
C SER A 104 20.01 -12.25 11.66
N ASP A 105 21.16 -12.15 12.31
CA ASP A 105 22.15 -11.14 12.00
C ASP A 105 23.50 -11.80 11.67
N LYS A 106 24.05 -11.41 10.52
CA LYS A 106 25.24 -12.05 9.97
C LYS A 106 26.45 -11.75 10.85
N GLY A 107 27.04 -12.81 11.40
CA GLY A 107 28.22 -12.71 12.27
C GLY A 107 27.90 -12.51 13.75
N HIS A 108 26.62 -12.47 14.12
CA HIS A 108 26.18 -12.46 15.51
C HIS A 108 25.51 -13.79 15.87
N LEU A 109 25.75 -14.26 17.10
CA LEU A 109 25.08 -15.44 17.64
C LEU A 109 23.74 -14.98 18.23
N GLY A 110 22.68 -15.05 17.43
CA GLY A 110 21.32 -14.71 17.83
C GLY A 110 20.33 -15.05 16.74
N LEU A 111 19.28 -15.77 17.11
CA LEU A 111 18.14 -16.06 16.26
C LEU A 111 16.87 -15.68 17.03
N LEU A 112 16.09 -14.76 16.47
CA LEU A 112 14.75 -14.46 16.97
C LEU A 112 13.75 -15.15 16.05
N ASN A 113 12.93 -16.00 16.63
CA ASN A 113 11.78 -16.60 15.95
C ASN A 113 10.51 -16.05 16.58
N LEU A 114 9.62 -15.54 15.75
CA LEU A 114 8.31 -15.06 16.16
C LEU A 114 7.25 -15.93 15.50
N GLU A 115 6.39 -16.56 16.31
CA GLU A 115 5.20 -17.27 15.86
C GLU A 115 3.96 -16.44 16.20
N SER A 116 3.03 -16.27 15.25
CA SER A 116 1.81 -15.49 15.49
C SER A 116 0.95 -16.07 16.63
N SER A 117 1.00 -17.39 16.82
CA SER A 117 0.34 -18.09 17.92
C SER A 117 0.80 -17.64 19.30
N ASP A 118 2.08 -17.29 19.46
CA ASP A 118 2.64 -16.86 20.76
C ASP A 118 2.04 -15.53 21.22
N TYR A 119 1.55 -14.73 20.27
CA TYR A 119 0.91 -13.44 20.50
C TYR A 119 -0.62 -13.50 20.45
N GLN A 120 -1.20 -14.69 20.24
CA GLN A 120 -2.66 -14.89 20.08
C GLN A 120 -3.24 -14.06 18.92
N ILE A 121 -2.48 -13.92 17.84
CA ILE A 121 -2.92 -13.24 16.62
C ILE A 121 -2.91 -14.22 15.45
N GLU A 122 -3.73 -13.95 14.45
CA GLU A 122 -3.91 -14.86 13.31
C GLU A 122 -2.67 -14.85 12.40
N ALA A 123 -2.17 -13.65 12.05
CA ALA A 123 -0.92 -13.42 11.33
C ALA A 123 -0.31 -12.05 11.72
N PHE A 124 0.99 -11.89 11.46
CA PHE A 124 1.71 -10.61 11.56
C PHE A 124 1.45 -9.70 10.35
N GLY A 125 0.79 -10.20 9.32
CA GLY A 125 0.55 -9.54 8.03
C GLY A 125 -0.14 -10.47 7.06
#